data_AF-A0A1Q8RS39-F1
#
_entry.id   AF-A0A1Q8RS39-F1
#
_cell.length_a   1.000
_cell.length_b   1.000
_cell.length_c   1.000
_cell.angle_alpha   90.00
_cell.angle_beta   90.00
_cell.angle_gamma   90.00
#
_symmetry.space_group_name_H-M   'P 1'
#
loop_
_entity.id
_entity.type
_entity.pdbx_description
1 polymer ?
#
loop_
_entity_poly.entity_id
_entity_poly.type
_entity_poly.pdbx_seq_one_letter_code
_entity_poly.pdbx_strand_id
1 'polypeptide(L)'
;MPGSSEPIRSSIDVKVDIELEETAPQRDPLLEDYDLIRDKTAEELKALDKSVIRKLDWNYLDRINVSNARLAGLQEDLRMSDTMWSAGISLFYVGYILSQVPANVIIAKASRESSSHAACWGGLA
;
A
#
# COMPACT_ATOMS: atom_id res chain seq x y z
N MET A 1 40.78 -0.18 3.35
CA MET A 1 39.65 -0.91 2.72
C MET A 1 40.13 -2.32 2.41
N PRO A 2 39.39 -3.40 2.72
CA PRO A 2 37.95 -3.53 2.45
C PRO A 2 37.10 -4.19 3.57
N GLY A 3 35.79 -3.92 3.51
CA GLY A 3 34.74 -4.90 3.78
C GLY A 3 34.39 -5.18 5.23
N SER A 4 33.80 -4.21 5.94
CA SER A 4 32.89 -4.52 7.04
C SER A 4 31.67 -5.24 6.47
N SER A 5 31.63 -6.55 6.62
CA SER A 5 30.42 -7.34 6.37
C SER A 5 29.38 -6.91 7.39
N GLU A 6 28.46 -6.04 6.98
CA GLU A 6 27.21 -5.83 7.72
C GLU A 6 26.55 -7.20 7.95
N PRO A 7 26.08 -7.50 9.17
CA PRO A 7 25.42 -8.76 9.42
C PRO A 7 24.17 -8.82 8.54
N ILE A 8 24.10 -9.86 7.71
CA ILE A 8 22.89 -10.21 6.97
C ILE A 8 21.81 -10.46 8.03
N ARG A 9 20.87 -9.51 8.17
CA ARG A 9 19.71 -9.65 9.09
C ARG A 9 19.09 -11.03 8.88
N SER A 10 19.02 -11.82 9.95
CA SER A 10 18.52 -13.19 9.84
C SER A 10 17.02 -13.17 9.60
N SER A 11 16.47 -14.16 8.89
CA SER A 11 15.02 -14.27 8.66
C SER A 11 14.21 -14.33 9.97
N ILE A 12 14.86 -14.74 11.06
CA ILE A 12 14.32 -14.75 12.42
C ILE A 12 14.17 -13.33 12.95
N ASP A 13 15.17 -12.46 12.79
CA ASP A 13 15.09 -11.06 13.21
C ASP A 13 13.96 -10.32 12.46
N VAL A 14 13.76 -10.64 11.18
CA VAL A 14 12.69 -10.04 10.37
C VAL A 14 11.30 -10.54 10.79
N LYS A 15 11.14 -11.83 11.12
CA LYS A 15 9.88 -12.34 11.68
C LYS A 15 9.56 -11.71 13.03
N VAL A 16 10.57 -11.57 13.89
CA VAL A 16 10.43 -10.93 15.21
C VAL A 16 10.01 -9.47 15.05
N ASP A 17 10.64 -8.72 14.14
CA ASP A 17 10.27 -7.33 13.85
C ASP A 17 8.80 -7.22 13.35
N ILE A 18 8.31 -8.19 12.57
CA ILE A 18 6.93 -8.23 12.06
C ILE A 18 5.92 -8.63 13.14
N GLU A 19 6.22 -9.63 13.98
CA GLU A 19 5.36 -10.02 15.10
C GLU A 19 5.23 -8.89 16.14
N LEU A 20 6.29 -8.09 16.33
CA LEU A 20 6.25 -6.89 17.19
C LEU A 20 5.34 -5.80 16.61
N GLU A 21 5.26 -5.67 15.29
CA GLU A 21 4.36 -4.72 14.63
C GLU A 21 2.89 -5.18 14.70
N GLU A 22 2.62 -6.49 14.64
CA GLU A 22 1.27 -7.06 14.78
C GLU A 22 0.73 -6.95 16.22
N THR A 23 1.61 -6.90 17.23
CA THR A 23 1.27 -6.73 18.65
C THR A 23 1.38 -5.29 19.16
N ALA A 24 1.73 -4.33 18.30
CA ALA A 24 1.85 -2.93 18.68
C ALA A 24 0.52 -2.40 19.25
N PRO A 25 0.54 -1.65 20.37
CA PRO A 25 -0.67 -1.04 20.91
C PRO A 25 -1.34 -0.15 19.84
N GLN A 26 -2.68 -0.17 19.80
CA GLN A 26 -3.53 0.51 18.81
C GLN A 26 -3.25 2.04 18.66
N ARG A 27 -2.41 2.62 19.52
CA ARG A 27 -1.83 3.97 19.46
C ARG A 27 -0.37 3.90 19.90
N ASP A 28 0.55 4.22 19.00
CA ASP A 28 1.97 4.36 19.33
C ASP A 28 2.19 5.66 20.15
N PRO A 29 2.74 5.59 21.38
CA PRO A 29 3.05 6.77 22.19
C PRO A 29 3.95 7.79 21.46
N LEU A 30 4.80 7.34 20.54
CA LEU A 30 5.66 8.22 19.74
C LEU A 30 4.85 9.08 18.75
N LEU A 31 3.69 8.61 18.31
CA LEU A 31 2.83 9.36 17.39
C LEU A 31 2.13 10.54 18.08
N GLU A 32 1.98 10.51 19.41
CA GLU A 32 1.35 11.58 20.19
C GLU A 32 2.22 12.84 20.29
N ASP A 33 3.54 12.70 20.08
CA ASP A 33 4.50 13.82 20.12
C ASP A 33 4.53 14.65 18.82
N TYR A 34 3.92 14.19 17.73
CA TYR A 34 3.90 14.94 16.48
C TYR A 34 2.91 16.11 16.53
N ASP A 35 3.38 17.30 16.17
CA ASP A 35 2.57 18.54 16.10
C ASP A 35 1.31 18.38 15.21
N LEU A 36 1.31 17.44 14.26
CA LEU A 36 0.17 17.12 13.40
C LEU A 36 -0.97 16.38 14.12
N ILE A 37 -0.70 15.74 15.26
CA ILE A 37 -1.63 14.81 15.95
C ILE A 37 -1.90 15.27 17.40
N ARG A 38 -0.90 15.85 18.08
CA ARG A 38 -0.92 16.17 19.51
C ARG A 38 -2.11 17.00 19.97
N ASP A 39 -2.49 18.01 19.19
CA ASP A 39 -3.51 18.99 19.59
C ASP A 39 -4.90 18.71 18.98
N LYS A 40 -5.12 17.52 18.41
CA LYS A 40 -6.38 17.15 17.75
C LYS A 40 -7.38 16.49 18.68
N THR A 41 -8.65 16.87 18.55
CA THR A 41 -9.76 16.18 19.21
C THR A 41 -9.98 14.77 18.63
N ALA A 42 -10.67 13.89 19.36
CA ALA A 42 -10.90 12.51 18.92
C ALA A 42 -11.67 12.42 17.59
N GLU A 43 -12.55 13.38 17.32
CA GLU A 43 -13.31 13.53 16.08
C GLU A 43 -12.42 13.98 14.93
N GLU A 44 -11.54 14.96 15.16
CA GLU A 44 -10.60 15.46 14.14
C GLU A 44 -9.54 14.42 13.78
N LEU A 45 -9.12 13.61 14.75
CA LEU A 45 -8.20 12.50 14.51
C LEU A 45 -8.82 11.44 13.59
N LYS A 46 -10.06 11.04 13.86
CA LYS A 46 -10.80 10.12 12.99
C LYS A 46 -10.96 10.68 11.57
N ALA A 47 -11.19 11.99 11.44
CA ALA A 47 -11.26 12.65 10.15
C ALA A 47 -9.90 12.64 9.43
N LEU A 48 -8.80 12.83 10.17
CA LEU A 48 -7.44 12.74 9.67
C LEU A 48 -7.11 11.32 9.19
N ASP A 49 -7.36 10.29 10.01
CA ASP A 49 -7.15 8.88 9.65
C ASP A 49 -7.93 8.51 8.39
N LYS A 50 -9.20 8.91 8.32
CA LYS A 50 -10.02 8.71 7.12
C LYS A 50 -9.41 9.39 5.89
N SER A 51 -8.82 10.57 6.06
CA SER A 51 -8.16 11.30 4.97
C SER A 51 -6.86 10.61 4.52
N VAL A 52 -6.11 10.03 5.45
CA VAL A 52 -4.89 9.25 5.18
C VAL A 52 -5.25 8.00 4.40
N ILE A 53 -6.23 7.21 4.88
CA ILE A 53 -6.72 6.01 4.19
C ILE A 53 -7.25 6.35 2.80
N ARG A 54 -7.93 7.50 2.63
CA ARG A 54 -8.43 7.93 1.32
C ARG A 54 -7.32 8.36 0.36
N LYS A 55 -6.20 8.88 0.88
CA LYS A 55 -5.03 9.27 0.07
C LYS A 55 -4.05 8.13 -0.16
N LEU A 56 -4.20 7.02 0.57
CA LEU A 56 -3.34 5.85 0.44
C LEU A 56 -3.54 5.21 -0.94
N ASP A 57 -2.42 4.92 -1.62
CA ASP A 57 -2.45 4.13 -2.85
C ASP A 57 -2.58 2.65 -2.49
N TRP A 58 -3.78 2.12 -2.68
CA TRP A 58 -4.10 0.72 -2.43
C TRP A 58 -3.22 -0.24 -3.26
N ASN A 59 -2.77 0.17 -4.44
CA ASN A 59 -1.89 -0.68 -5.26
C ASN A 59 -0.51 -0.83 -4.63
N TYR A 60 -0.03 0.21 -3.95
CA TYR A 60 1.25 0.17 -3.26
C TYR A 60 1.15 -0.71 -2.01
N LEU A 61 0.03 -0.59 -1.28
CA LEU A 61 -0.25 -1.40 -0.11
C LEU A 61 -0.27 -2.90 -0.43
N ASP A 62 -0.98 -3.32 -1.48
CA ASP A 62 -1.05 -4.73 -1.87
C ASP A 62 0.32 -5.33 -2.22
N ARG A 63 1.20 -4.53 -2.85
CA ARG A 63 2.59 -4.95 -3.19
C ARG A 63 3.48 -5.09 -1.96
N ILE A 64 3.28 -4.26 -0.94
CA ILE A 64 4.01 -4.39 0.32
C ILE A 64 3.49 -5.60 1.09
N ASN A 65 2.17 -5.76 1.17
CA ASN A 65 1.56 -6.84 1.93
C ASN A 65 1.99 -8.23 1.46
N VAL A 66 2.16 -8.45 0.14
CA VAL A 66 2.67 -9.74 -0.34
C VAL A 66 4.12 -10.00 0.09
N SER A 67 4.94 -8.95 0.16
CA SER A 67 6.32 -9.05 0.66
C SER A 67 6.34 -9.33 2.16
N ASN A 68 5.52 -8.61 2.94
CA ASN A 68 5.37 -8.82 4.38
C ASN A 68 4.84 -10.22 4.71
N ALA A 69 3.90 -10.74 3.92
CA ALA A 69 3.39 -12.09 4.09
C ALA A 69 4.49 -13.16 3.88
N ARG A 70 5.39 -12.95 2.91
CA ARG A 70 6.56 -13.83 2.75
C ARG A 70 7.45 -13.77 3.98
N LEU A 71 7.73 -12.57 4.48
CA LEU A 71 8.58 -12.37 5.64
C LEU A 71 7.95 -12.93 6.93
N ALA A 72 6.62 -12.84 7.07
CA ALA A 72 5.86 -13.47 8.15
C ALA A 72 5.89 -15.01 8.08
N GLY A 73 6.33 -15.59 6.95
CA GLY A 73 6.52 -17.03 6.77
C GLY A 73 5.41 -17.74 6.00
N LEU A 74 4.52 -17.00 5.33
CA LEU A 74 3.40 -17.58 4.60
C LEU A 74 3.87 -18.55 3.51
N GLN A 75 5.03 -18.32 2.90
CA GLN A 75 5.59 -19.20 1.88
C GLN A 75 5.91 -20.58 2.47
N GLU A 76 6.55 -20.60 3.64
CA GLU A 76 6.95 -21.80 4.37
C GLU A 76 5.73 -22.53 4.93
N ASP A 77 4.77 -21.80 5.50
CA ASP A 77 3.54 -22.33 6.07
C ASP A 77 2.69 -23.05 5.01
N LEU A 78 2.67 -22.52 3.78
CA LEU A 78 2.01 -23.12 2.62
C LEU A 78 2.90 -24.13 1.86
N ARG A 79 4.13 -24.38 2.33
CA ARG A 79 5.11 -25.29 1.70
C ARG A 79 5.35 -24.98 0.22
N MET A 80 5.36 -23.71 -0.14
CA MET A 80 5.56 -23.26 -1.51
C MET A 80 7.05 -23.19 -1.85
N SER A 81 7.41 -23.63 -3.06
CA SER A 81 8.76 -23.40 -3.60
C SER A 81 8.94 -21.93 -4.01
N ASP A 82 10.19 -21.45 -4.03
CA ASP A 82 10.52 -20.10 -4.50
C ASP A 82 10.01 -19.83 -5.92
N THR A 83 10.00 -20.86 -6.78
CA THR A 83 9.46 -20.79 -8.13
C THR A 83 7.94 -20.57 -8.12
N MET A 84 7.21 -21.26 -7.25
CA MET A 84 5.75 -21.10 -7.13
C MET A 84 5.38 -19.73 -6.56
N TRP A 85 6.13 -19.28 -5.55
CA TRP A 85 5.99 -17.93 -5.00
C TRP A 85 6.23 -16.87 -6.08
N SER A 86 7.36 -16.95 -6.79
CA SER A 86 7.74 -16.01 -7.85
C SER A 86 6.74 -16.03 -9.02
N ALA A 87 6.20 -17.20 -9.36
CA ALA A 87 5.15 -17.33 -10.36
C ALA A 87 3.84 -16.63 -9.93
N GLY A 88 3.44 -16.76 -8.67
CA GLY A 88 2.28 -16.06 -8.11
C GLY A 88 2.43 -14.53 -8.17
N ILE A 89 3.59 -14.03 -7.74
CA ILE A 89 3.93 -12.60 -7.85
C ILE A 89 3.88 -12.14 -9.31
N SER A 90 4.47 -12.91 -10.22
CA SER A 90 4.49 -12.60 -11.65
C SER A 90 3.07 -12.52 -12.23
N LEU A 91 2.19 -13.47 -11.87
CA LEU A 91 0.81 -13.49 -12.33
C LEU A 91 0.02 -12.27 -11.80
N PHE A 92 0.21 -11.90 -10.53
CA PHE A 92 -0.39 -10.70 -9.94
C PHE A 92 0.00 -9.43 -10.72
N TYR A 93 1.30 -9.25 -11.00
CA TYR A 93 1.77 -8.08 -11.74
C TYR A 93 1.30 -8.05 -13.20
N VAL A 94 1.24 -9.21 -13.86
CA VAL A 94 0.70 -9.29 -15.23
C VAL A 94 -0.78 -8.88 -15.24
N GLY A 95 -1.59 -9.41 -14.33
CA GLY A 95 -2.99 -9.01 -14.19
C GLY A 95 -3.16 -7.51 -13.91
N TYR A 96 -2.27 -6.95 -13.08
CA TYR A 96 -2.24 -5.52 -12.78
C TYR A 96 -1.90 -4.64 -13.99
N ILE A 97 -0.93 -5.03 -14.82
CA ILE A 97 -0.59 -4.29 -16.04
C ILE A 97 -1.74 -4.36 -17.05
N LEU A 98 -2.33 -5.55 -17.20
CA LEU A 98 -3.45 -5.75 -18.11
C LEU A 98 -4.70 -4.97 -17.70
N SER A 99 -4.94 -4.73 -16.40
CA SER A 99 -6.09 -3.95 -15.93
C SER A 99 -5.86 -2.42 -15.98
N GLN A 100 -4.60 -1.97 -15.92
CA GLN A 100 -4.28 -0.54 -16.07
C GLN A 100 -4.57 0.00 -17.47
N VAL A 101 -4.27 -0.77 -18.52
CA VAL A 101 -4.53 -0.37 -19.92
C VAL A 101 -6.00 -0.03 -20.17
N PRO A 102 -6.99 -0.89 -19.86
CA PRO A 102 -8.39 -0.57 -20.01
C PRO A 102 -8.85 0.53 -19.05
N ALA A 103 -8.34 0.58 -17.80
CA ALA A 103 -8.66 1.66 -16.87
C ALA A 103 -8.28 3.04 -17.43
N ASN A 104 -7.09 3.16 -18.01
CA ASN A 104 -6.63 4.40 -18.64
C ASN A 104 -7.48 4.79 -19.85
N VAL A 105 -7.91 3.81 -20.65
CA VAL A 105 -8.82 4.04 -21.78
C VAL A 105 -10.21 4.48 -21.31
N ILE A 106 -10.74 3.87 -20.25
CA ILE A 106 -12.04 4.24 -19.67
C ILE A 106 -11.98 5.65 -19.09
N ILE A 107 -10.94 6.02 -18.35
CA ILE A 107 -10.73 7.37 -17.82
C ILE A 107 -10.62 8.37 -18.97
N ALA A 108 -9.78 8.10 -19.97
CA ALA A 108 -9.63 8.98 -21.13
C ALA A 108 -10.94 9.18 -21.90
N LYS A 109 -11.78 8.15 -21.98
CA LYS A 109 -13.11 8.22 -22.61
C LYS A 109 -14.11 8.99 -21.75
N ALA A 110 -14.14 8.75 -20.43
CA ALA A 110 -15.00 9.47 -19.48
C ALA A 110 -14.66 10.97 -19.39
N SER A 111 -13.38 11.35 -19.41
CA SER A 111 -12.94 12.74 -19.44
C SER A 111 -13.37 13.48 -20.73
N ARG A 112 -13.43 12.78 -21.87
CA ARG A 112 -13.95 13.33 -23.13
C ARG A 112 -15.46 13.57 -23.06
N GLU A 113 -16.22 12.64 -22.49
CA GLU A 113 -17.68 12.76 -22.33
C GLU A 113 -18.08 13.93 -21.39
N SER A 114 -17.34 14.12 -20.30
CA SER A 114 -17.57 15.22 -19.35
C SER A 114 -17.30 16.59 -19.97
N SER A 115 -16.31 16.69 -20.87
CA SER A 115 -16.01 17.93 -21.60
C SER A 115 -17.13 18.30 -22.59
N SER A 116 -17.78 17.32 -23.22
CA SER A 116 -18.93 17.55 -24.11
C SER A 116 -20.17 18.05 -23.37
N HIS A 117 -20.40 17.57 -22.14
CA HIS A 117 -21.50 18.06 -21.31
C HIS A 117 -21.21 19.46 -20.77
N ALA A 118 -19.99 19.75 -20.31
CA ALA A 118 -19.61 21.10 -19.85
C ALA A 118 -19.68 22.16 -20.98
N ALA A 119 -19.35 21.81 -22.22
CA ALA A 119 -19.45 22.70 -23.37
C ALA A 119 -20.92 23.02 -23.76
N CYS A 120 -21.86 22.10 -23.56
CA CYS A 120 -23.27 22.29 -23.92
C CYS A 120 -24.01 23.23 -22.94
N TRP A 121 -23.58 23.31 -21.68
CA TRP A 121 -24.17 24.22 -20.68
C TRP A 121 -23.54 25.62 -20.65
N GLY A 122 -22.38 25.83 -21.29
CA GLY A 122 -21.69 27.12 -21.34
C GLY A 122 -22.15 28.10 -22.43
N GLY A 123 -23.11 27.71 -23.28
CA GLY A 123 -23.58 28.50 -24.43
C GLY A 123 -24.94 29.19 -24.26
N LEU A 124 -25.48 29.26 -23.03
CA LEU A 124 -26.83 29.78 -22.73
C LEU A 124 -26.86 30.87 -21.65
N ALA A 125 -25.73 31.53 -21.37
CA ALA A 125 -25.63 32.69 -20.49
C ALA A 125 -25.19 33.93 -21.27
#